data_AF-A0A6V7HTN3-F1
#
_entry.id   AF-A0A6V7HTN3-F1
#
_cell.length_a   1.000
_cell.length_b   1.000
_cell.length_c   1.000
_cell.angle_alpha   90.00
_cell.angle_beta   90.00
_cell.angle_gamma   90.00
#
_symmetry.space_group_name_H-M   'P 1'
#
loop_
_entity.id
_entity.type
_entity.pdbx_description
1 polymer ?
#
loop_
_entity_poly.entity_id
_entity_poly.type
_entity_poly.pdbx_seq_one_letter_code
_entity_poly.pdbx_strand_id
1 'polypeptide(L)' 'YPELNPMIMRRFQEPGDVEKAFELVHESQGLDQTRFLAKKHCIEAARLAQSLAESPYSKGLIVTSDLVLNRMK' A
#
# COMPACT_ATOMS: atom_id res chain seq x y z
N TYR A 1 7.79 -15.15 -6.78
CA TYR A 1 8.63 -14.37 -7.71
C TYR A 1 10.05 -14.17 -7.17
N PRO A 2 10.82 -15.24 -6.85
CA PRO A 2 12.24 -15.08 -6.51
C PRO A 2 13.09 -14.48 -7.65
N GLU A 3 12.62 -14.60 -8.89
CA GLU A 3 13.24 -14.07 -10.10
C GLU A 3 13.37 -12.54 -10.06
N LEU A 4 12.52 -11.86 -9.28
CA LEU A 4 12.56 -10.41 -9.07
C LEU A 4 13.77 -9.98 -8.23
N ASN A 5 14.26 -10.84 -7.33
CA ASN A 5 15.34 -10.51 -6.40
C ASN A 5 16.64 -10.07 -7.09
N PRO A 6 17.20 -10.78 -8.08
CA PRO A 6 18.40 -10.32 -8.78
C PRO A 6 18.17 -8.97 -9.50
N MET A 7 16.97 -8.73 -10.06
CA MET A 7 16.61 -7.45 -10.69
C MET A 7 16.61 -6.31 -9.66
N ILE A 8 16.03 -6.53 -8.48
CA ILE A 8 16.05 -5.58 -7.36
C ILE A 8 17.49 -5.30 -6.91
N MET A 9 18.31 -6.34 -6.75
CA MET A 9 19.69 -6.21 -6.28
C MET A 9 20.55 -5.35 -7.20
N ARG A 10 20.33 -5.45 -8.52
CA ARG A 10 20.97 -4.61 -9.54
C ARG A 10 20.18 -3.33 -9.88
N ARG A 11 19.16 -2.98 -9.08
CA ARG A 11 18.35 -1.76 -9.23
C ARG A 11 17.72 -1.60 -10.62
N PHE A 12 17.32 -2.70 -11.25
CA PHE A 12 16.68 -2.72 -12.57
C PHE A 12 17.52 -2.06 -13.68
N GLN A 13 18.85 -2.17 -13.61
CA GLN A 13 19.76 -1.51 -14.55
C GLN A 13 20.00 -2.27 -15.85
N GLU A 14 19.62 -3.55 -15.96
CA GLU A 14 19.79 -4.30 -17.19
C GLU A 14 18.62 -4.06 -18.17
N PRO A 15 18.87 -4.09 -19.49
CA PRO A 15 17.80 -4.00 -20.48
C PRO A 15 16.73 -5.07 -20.24
N GLY A 16 15.46 -4.68 -20.15
CA GLY A 16 14.34 -5.59 -19.93
C GLY A 16 13.95 -5.80 -18.46
N ASP A 17 14.73 -5.29 -17.50
CA ASP A 17 14.45 -5.48 -16.07
C ASP A 17 13.12 -4.85 -15.65
N VAL A 18 12.82 -3.65 -16.14
CA VAL A 18 11.62 -2.92 -15.75
C VAL A 18 10.38 -3.59 -16.32
N GLU A 19 10.42 -3.97 -17.59
CA GLU A 19 9.34 -4.66 -18.28
C GLU A 19 9.05 -6.01 -17.60
N LYS A 20 10.10 -6.79 -17.32
CA LYS A 20 9.91 -8.10 -16.70
C LYS A 20 9.45 -7.98 -15.25
N ALA A 21 10.00 -7.05 -14.49
CA ALA A 21 9.55 -6.78 -13.12
C ALA A 21 8.07 -6.37 -13.10
N PHE A 22 7.64 -5.53 -14.04
CA PHE A 22 6.25 -5.12 -14.17
C PHE A 22 5.31 -6.29 -14.43
N GLU A 23 5.66 -7.20 -15.34
CA GLU A 23 4.92 -8.45 -15.58
C GLU A 23 4.82 -9.29 -14.32
N LEU A 24 5.95 -9.55 -13.65
CA LEU A 24 5.99 -10.37 -12.45
C LEU A 24 5.16 -9.76 -11.31
N VAL A 25 5.13 -8.43 -11.18
CA VAL A 25 4.28 -7.73 -10.21
C VAL A 25 2.79 -7.94 -10.53
N HIS A 26 2.39 -7.89 -11.80
CA HIS A 26 1.00 -8.08 -12.22
C HIS A 26 0.53 -9.53 -12.12
N GLU A 27 1.41 -10.48 -12.44
CA GLU A 27 1.14 -11.90 -12.25
C GLU A 27 1.06 -12.24 -10.76
N SER A 28 1.79 -11.49 -9.92
CA SER A 28 1.74 -11.66 -8.47
C SER A 28 0.44 -11.17 -7.87
N GLN A 29 0.09 -11.71 -6.71
CA GLN A 29 -0.97 -11.17 -5.86
C GLN A 29 -0.50 -9.99 -4.98
N GLY A 30 0.69 -9.43 -5.24
CA GLY A 30 1.31 -8.42 -4.39
C GLY A 30 0.53 -7.11 -4.32
N LEU A 31 -0.07 -6.67 -5.43
CA LEU A 31 -0.89 -5.45 -5.48
C LEU A 31 -2.17 -5.58 -4.64
N ASP A 32 -2.88 -6.70 -4.80
CA ASP A 32 -4.10 -6.99 -4.04
C ASP A 32 -3.80 -7.16 -2.56
N GLN A 33 -2.73 -7.88 -2.21
CA GLN A 33 -2.32 -8.07 -0.82
C GLN A 33 -1.92 -6.75 -0.17
N THR A 34 -1.23 -5.87 -0.89
CA THR A 34 -0.86 -4.53 -0.41
C THR A 34 -2.11 -3.67 -0.19
N ARG A 35 -3.07 -3.67 -1.13
CA ARG A 35 -4.35 -2.97 -0.98
C ARG A 35 -5.15 -3.51 0.21
N PHE A 36 -5.18 -4.83 0.39
CA PHE A 36 -5.83 -5.47 1.53
C PHE A 36 -5.20 -5.04 2.87
N LEU A 37 -3.87 -5.07 2.96
CA LEU A 37 -3.15 -4.65 4.18
C LEU A 37 -3.37 -3.17 4.46
N ALA A 38 -3.28 -2.30 3.46
CA ALA A 38 -3.56 -0.88 3.61
C ALA A 38 -4.98 -0.65 4.18
N LYS A 39 -5.99 -1.33 3.63
CA LYS A 39 -7.37 -1.28 4.14
C LYS A 39 -7.47 -1.74 5.58
N LYS A 40 -6.85 -2.88 5.92
CA LYS A 40 -6.85 -3.42 7.29
C LYS A 40 -6.24 -2.44 8.29
N HIS A 41 -5.11 -1.84 7.95
CA HIS A 41 -4.44 -0.86 8.81
C HIS A 41 -5.23 0.44 8.97
N CYS A 42 -5.86 0.94 7.91
CA CYS A 42 -6.69 2.15 7.99
C CYS A 42 -7.97 1.94 8.80
N ILE A 43 -8.61 0.76 8.68
CA ILE A 43 -9.76 0.40 9.52
C ILE A 43 -9.35 0.40 11.00
N GLU A 44 -8.22 -0.21 11.33
CA GLU A 44 -7.74 -0.25 12.71
C GLU A 44 -7.33 1.14 13.23
N ALA A 45 -6.68 1.96 12.40
CA ALA A 45 -6.36 3.34 12.74
C ALA A 45 -7.62 4.17 13.03
N ALA A 46 -8.67 4.04 12.20
CA ALA A 46 -9.95 4.70 12.43
C ALA A 46 -10.65 4.19 13.71
N ARG A 47 -10.54 2.90 14.02
CA ARG A 47 -11.05 2.32 15.28
C ARG A 47 -10.35 2.91 16.50
N LEU A 48 -9.03 3.02 16.47
CA LEU A 48 -8.23 3.62 17.54
C LEU A 48 -8.50 5.13 17.67
N ALA A 49 -8.68 5.85 16.56
CA ALA A 49 -9.03 7.27 16.59
C ALA A 49 -10.39 7.53 17.28
N GLN A 50 -11.35 6.61 17.12
CA GLN A 50 -12.66 6.69 17.78
C GLN A 50 -12.61 6.48 19.30
N SER A 51 -11.54 5.88 19.84
CA SER A 51 -11.39 5.74 21.30
C SER A 51 -10.80 6.99 21.97
N LEU A 52 -10.44 8.02 21.19
CA LEU A 52 -10.00 9.31 21.70
C LEU A 52 -11.22 10.18 22.08
N ALA A 53 -10.98 11.17 22.94
CA ALA A 53 -12.01 12.17 23.25
C ALA A 53 -12.55 12.83 21.97
N GLU A 54 -13.87 13.00 21.89
CA GLU A 54 -14.49 13.57 20.71
C GLU A 54 -13.98 14.99 20.47
N SER A 55 -13.41 15.22 19.29
CA SER A 55 -12.88 16.51 18.89
C SER A 55 -12.79 16.59 17.36
N PRO A 56 -12.62 17.80 16.80
CA PRO A 56 -12.28 17.95 15.38
C PRO A 56 -11.01 17.17 14.99
N TYR A 57 -10.06 17.02 15.91
CA TYR A 57 -8.80 16.31 15.68
C TYR A 57 -8.99 14.79 15.56
N SER A 58 -9.79 14.17 16.44
CA SER A 58 -10.08 12.73 16.33
C SER A 58 -10.89 12.41 15.07
N LYS A 59 -11.82 13.29 14.68
CA LYS A 59 -12.52 13.21 13.38
C LYS A 59 -11.54 13.35 12.19
N GLY A 60 -10.57 14.25 12.28
CA GLY A 60 -9.54 14.42 11.25
C GLY A 60 -8.69 13.17 11.02
N LEU A 61 -8.36 12.42 12.07
CA LEU A 61 -7.61 11.14 11.96
C LEU A 61 -8.42 10.06 11.21
N ILE A 62 -9.73 10.00 11.45
CA ILE A 62 -10.64 9.08 10.74
C ILE A 62 -10.69 9.45 9.25
N VAL A 63 -10.89 10.74 8.94
CA VAL A 63 -10.92 11.24 7.54
C VAL A 63 -9.59 10.95 6.84
N THR A 64 -8.46 11.15 7.51
CA THR A 64 -7.14 10.88 6.94
C THR A 64 -6.99 9.40 6.54
N SER A 65 -7.52 8.50 7.35
CA SER A 65 -7.50 7.06 7.06
C SER A 65 -8.30 6.71 5.80
N ASP A 66 -9.43 7.38 5.57
CA ASP A 66 -10.23 7.23 4.34
C ASP A 66 -9.53 7.82 3.11
N LEU A 67 -8.97 9.02 3.25
CA LEU A 67 -8.23 9.70 2.17
C LEU A 67 -7.05 8.87 1.65
N VAL A 68 -6.33 8.17 2.54
CA VAL A 68 -5.22 7.29 2.15
C VAL A 68 -5.69 6.11 1.30
N LEU A 69 -6.87 5.53 1.61
CA LEU A 69 -7.42 4.39 0.87
C LEU A 69 -8.02 4.77 -0.47
N ASN A 70 -8.64 5.95 -0.54
CA ASN A 70 -9.39 6.43 -1.70
C ASN A 70 -8.61 7.46 -2.53
N ARG A 71 -7.30 7.62 -2.29
CA ARG A 71 -6.46 8.54 -3.04
C ARG A 71 -6.42 8.13 -4.51
N MET A 72 -7.24 8.77 -5.33
CA MET A 72 -7.08 8.75 -6.78
C MET A 72 -5.89 9.66 -7.14
N LYS A 73 -5.00 9.17 -7.99
CA LYS A 73 -3.96 9.98 -8.63
C LYS A 73 -4.47 10.48 -9.97
#